data_AF-A0A6M4RSU9-F1
#
_entry.id   AF-A0A6M4RSU9-F1
#
_cell.length_a   1.000
_cell.length_b   1.000
_cell.length_c   1.000
_cell.angle_alpha   90.00
_cell.angle_beta   90.00
_cell.angle_gamma   90.00
#
_symmetry.space_group_name_H-M   'P 1'
#
loop_
_entity.id
_entity.type
_entity.pdbx_description
1 polymer ?
#
loop_
_entity_poly.entity_id
_entity_poly.type
_entity_poly.pdbx_seq_one_letter_code
_entity_poly.pdbx_strand_id
1 'polypeptide(L)' 'EACASFFGVYLSTVSGNRLWLHHELSYFNPTDGETKSFEKIQDCYEEAGLKAKSQDVQFM' A
#
# COMPACT_ATOMS: atom_id res chain seq x y z
N GLU A 1 17.13 -3.57 10.13
CA GLU A 1 16.71 -2.31 9.48
C GLU A 1 15.35 -1.88 10.05
N ALA A 2 14.93 -0.63 9.88
CA ALA A 2 13.67 -0.15 10.43
C ALA A 2 12.47 -0.79 9.70
N CYS A 3 11.60 -1.49 10.46
CA CYS A 3 10.30 -2.04 10.07
C CYS A 3 10.14 -2.40 8.57
N ALA A 4 10.91 -3.37 8.08
CA ALA A 4 10.85 -3.80 6.67
C ALA A 4 9.42 -4.18 6.20
N SER A 5 8.62 -4.74 7.11
CA SER A 5 7.20 -5.05 6.90
C SER A 5 6.35 -3.81 6.56
N PHE A 6 6.60 -2.68 7.21
CA PHE A 6 5.90 -1.44 6.91
C PHE A 6 6.19 -0.99 5.47
N PHE A 7 7.45 -1.04 5.05
CA PHE A 7 7.82 -0.65 3.69
C PHE A 7 7.24 -1.58 2.62
N GLY A 8 7.10 -2.89 2.88
CA GLY A 8 6.41 -3.83 1.98
C GLY A 8 4.94 -3.45 1.76
N VAL A 9 4.20 -3.21 2.85
CA VAL A 9 2.80 -2.78 2.78
C VAL A 9 2.67 -1.38 2.15
N TYR A 10 3.57 -0.45 2.47
CA TYR A 10 3.59 0.89 1.90
C TYR A 10 3.80 0.87 0.38
N LEU A 11 4.85 0.19 -0.10
CA LEU A 11 5.16 0.12 -1.52
C LEU A 11 4.07 -0.58 -2.32
N SER A 12 3.50 -1.66 -1.78
CA SER A 12 2.35 -2.31 -2.41
C SER A 12 1.13 -1.40 -2.47
N THR A 13 0.86 -0.63 -1.42
CA THR A 13 -0.22 0.40 -1.39
C THR A 13 -0.01 1.47 -2.46
N VAL A 14 1.17 2.09 -2.53
CA VAL A 14 1.48 3.14 -3.53
C VAL A 14 1.48 2.60 -4.96
N SER A 15 1.89 1.33 -5.15
CA SER A 15 2.03 0.74 -6.49
C SER A 15 0.71 0.67 -7.27
N GLY A 16 -0.43 0.53 -6.59
CA GLY A 16 -1.71 0.22 -7.24
C GLY A 16 -1.98 -1.28 -7.44
N ASN A 17 -1.03 -2.16 -7.09
CA ASN A 17 -1.16 -3.60 -7.31
C ASN A 17 -1.92 -4.28 -6.16
N ARG A 18 -3.21 -4.58 -6.39
CA ARG A 18 -4.05 -5.28 -5.42
C ARG A 18 -3.53 -6.66 -5.03
N LEU A 19 -3.04 -7.45 -5.99
CA LEU A 19 -2.53 -8.80 -5.68
C LEU A 19 -1.33 -8.71 -4.74
N TRP A 20 -0.44 -7.74 -4.96
CA TRP A 20 0.72 -7.54 -4.10
C TRP A 20 0.31 -7.01 -2.72
N LEU A 21 -0.62 -6.05 -2.66
CA LEU A 21 -1.15 -5.54 -1.39
C LEU A 21 -1.75 -6.66 -0.53
N HIS A 22 -2.58 -7.52 -1.12
CA HIS A 22 -3.19 -8.64 -0.40
C HIS A 22 -2.14 -9.66 0.06
N HIS A 23 -1.10 -9.89 -0.75
CA HIS A 23 0.01 -10.75 -0.38
C HIS A 23 0.75 -10.20 0.85
N GLU A 24 1.12 -8.92 0.85
CA GLU A 24 1.80 -8.26 1.98
C GLU A 24 0.92 -8.23 3.23
N LEU A 25 -0.37 -7.93 3.09
CA LEU A 25 -1.30 -7.92 4.22
C LEU A 25 -1.52 -9.31 4.81
N SER A 26 -1.49 -10.38 4.00
CA SER A 26 -1.75 -11.76 4.46
C SER A 26 -0.80 -12.21 5.59
N TYR A 27 0.40 -11.67 5.66
CA TYR A 27 1.36 -11.96 6.73
C TYR A 27 0.90 -11.49 8.12
N PHE A 28 -0.09 -10.59 8.19
CA PHE A 28 -0.56 -9.98 9.44
C PHE A 28 -1.93 -10.47 9.90
N ASN A 29 -2.53 -11.46 9.20
CA ASN A 29 -3.89 -11.95 9.45
C ASN A 29 -4.92 -10.81 9.56
N PRO A 30 -5.05 -9.98 8.50
CA PRO A 30 -5.87 -8.79 8.54
C PRO A 30 -7.35 -9.18 8.59
N THR A 31 -8.15 -8.37 9.25
CA THR A 31 -9.60 -8.42 9.11
C THR A 31 -10.01 -7.96 7.71
N ASP A 32 -11.22 -8.36 7.27
CA ASP A 32 -11.82 -7.83 6.04
C ASP A 32 -11.90 -6.30 6.03
N GLY A 33 -12.11 -5.68 7.21
CA GLY A 33 -12.19 -4.24 7.37
C GLY A 33 -10.84 -3.54 7.12
N GLU A 34 -9.75 -4.13 7.63
CA GLU A 34 -8.39 -3.61 7.41
C GLU A 34 -7.99 -3.73 5.94
N THR A 35 -8.24 -4.90 5.32
CA THR A 35 -7.92 -5.11 3.90
C THR A 35 -8.62 -4.09 3.02
N LYS A 36 -9.95 -3.90 3.21
CA LYS A 36 -10.72 -2.89 2.47
C LYS A 36 -10.26 -1.45 2.73
N SER A 37 -9.72 -1.18 3.91
CA SER A 37 -9.18 0.16 4.21
C SER A 37 -7.93 0.43 3.40
N PHE A 38 -7.02 -0.54 3.29
CA PHE A 38 -5.83 -0.43 2.44
C PHE A 38 -6.17 -0.37 0.94
N GLU A 39 -7.16 -1.13 0.47
CA GLU A 39 -7.63 -1.04 -0.92
C GLU A 39 -8.10 0.39 -1.24
N LYS A 40 -8.83 1.05 -0.33
CA LYS A 40 -9.27 2.45 -0.53
C LYS A 40 -8.11 3.44 -0.57
N ILE A 41 -7.09 3.25 0.25
CA ILE A 41 -5.88 4.09 0.21
C ILE A 41 -5.17 3.91 -1.13
N GLN A 42 -5.04 2.67 -1.59
CA GLN A 42 -4.47 2.34 -2.88
C GLN A 42 -5.28 2.96 -4.03
N ASP A 43 -6.62 2.92 -3.97
CA ASP A 43 -7.50 3.57 -4.95
C ASP A 43 -7.22 5.09 -5.01
N CYS A 44 -7.02 5.76 -3.85
CA CYS A 44 -6.64 7.18 -3.84
C CYS A 44 -5.29 7.46 -4.53
N TYR A 45 -4.30 6.56 -4.41
CA TYR A 45 -3.03 6.69 -5.14
C TYR A 45 -3.20 6.47 -6.65
N GLU A 46 -4.08 5.55 -7.06
CA GLU A 46 -4.45 5.35 -8.48
C GLU A 46 -5.12 6.60 -9.05
N GLU A 47 -6.08 7.18 -8.33
CA GLU A 47 -6.80 8.40 -8.72
C GLU A 47 -5.88 9.62 -8.81
N ALA A 48 -4.91 9.74 -7.90
CA ALA A 48 -3.95 10.84 -7.87
C ALA A 48 -2.86 10.72 -8.97
N GLY A 49 -2.61 9.51 -9.46
CA GLY A 49 -1.70 9.23 -10.57
C GLY A 49 -0.21 9.24 -10.23
N LEU A 50 0.62 8.99 -11.26
CA LEU A 50 2.06 8.70 -11.11
C LEU A 50 2.87 9.81 -10.42
N LYS A 51 2.48 11.08 -10.63
CA LYS A 51 3.20 12.22 -10.02
C LYS A 51 3.03 12.24 -8.50
N ALA A 52 1.81 12.01 -8.00
CA ALA A 52 1.56 11.98 -6.57
C ALA A 52 2.28 10.81 -5.91
N LYS A 53 2.23 9.63 -6.54
CA LYS A 53 2.97 8.43 -6.08
C LYS A 53 4.46 8.67 -5.95
N SER A 54 5.11 9.27 -6.95
CA SER A 54 6.55 9.49 -6.92
C SER A 54 6.96 10.54 -5.88
N GLN A 55 6.14 11.57 -5.67
CA GLN A 55 6.37 12.57 -4.63
C GLN A 55 6.26 11.96 -3.23
N ASP A 56 5.31 11.07 -3.01
CA ASP A 56 5.12 10.39 -1.74
C ASP A 56 6.29 9.44 -1.42
N VAL A 57 6.74 8.65 -2.41
CA VAL A 57 7.92 7.78 -2.27
C VAL A 57 9.20 8.57 -2.03
N GLN A 58 9.31 9.79 -2.53
CA GLN A 58 10.46 10.66 -2.26
C GLN A 58 10.43 11.26 -0.84
N PHE A 59 9.23 11.42 -0.26
CA PHE A 59 9.05 12.01 1.07
C PHE A 59 9.25 10.99 2.19
N MET A 60 8.76 9.76 1.97
CA MET A 60 8.92 8.62 2.88
C MET A 60 10.36 8.13 2.98
#